data_AF-A0A7R8YZS2-F1
#
_entry.id   AF-A0A7R8YZS2-F1
#
_cell.length_a   1.000
_cell.length_b   1.000
_cell.length_c   1.000
_cell.angle_alpha   90.00
_cell.angle_beta   90.00
_cell.angle_gamma   90.00
#
_symmetry.space_group_name_H-M   'P 1'
#
loop_
_entity.id
_entity.type
_entity.pdbx_description
1 polymer ?
#
loop_
_entity_poly.entity_id
_entity_poly.type
_entity_poly.pdbx_seq_one_letter_code
_entity_poly.pdbx_strand_id
1 'polypeptide(L)'
;MSLGDTVHYLLVGNPLSNSVISTAAGIARSTGLISSKTTPGSSRSVTTKNMANSLPLWKLAGNNLYFVRLAGLSGATAVILGAYGSHRKYPDDKGELRGVFEVANRFHFFHSLALAAMPLVRRPAVTAPLMILGMVLFCAPCYYRAFTGDRSFSRLAPIGGCCLILAWATMML
;
A
#
# COMPACT_ATOMS: atom_id res chain seq x y z
N MET A 1 -26.90 28.98 -15.15
CA MET A 1 -25.80 29.69 -14.47
C MET A 1 -25.70 31.06 -15.13
N SER A 2 -25.90 32.14 -14.38
CA SER A 2 -25.86 33.49 -14.96
C SER A 2 -24.40 33.86 -15.28
N LEU A 3 -24.17 34.59 -16.38
CA LEU A 3 -22.84 35.11 -16.74
C LEU A 3 -22.21 35.92 -15.57
N GLY A 4 -23.04 36.57 -14.75
CA GLY A 4 -22.61 37.27 -13.54
C GLY A 4 -22.04 36.34 -12.46
N ASP A 5 -22.61 35.15 -12.29
CA ASP A 5 -22.16 34.18 -11.28
C ASP A 5 -20.81 33.56 -11.67
N THR A 6 -20.58 33.32 -12.96
CA THR A 6 -19.32 32.80 -13.49
C THR A 6 -18.18 33.82 -13.35
N VAL A 7 -18.46 35.10 -13.61
CA VAL A 7 -17.47 36.17 -13.42
C VAL A 7 -17.14 36.37 -11.94
N HIS A 8 -18.15 36.31 -11.06
CA HIS A 8 -17.94 36.39 -9.62
C HIS A 8 -17.10 35.22 -9.10
N TYR A 9 -17.32 34.01 -9.62
CA TYR A 9 -16.52 32.83 -9.24
C TYR A 9 -15.07 32.90 -9.72
N LEU A 10 -14.82 33.43 -10.92
CA LEU A 10 -13.47 33.58 -11.47
C LEU A 10 -12.68 34.70 -10.78
N LEU A 11 -13.35 35.77 -10.37
CA LEU A 11 -12.69 36.92 -9.71
C LEU A 11 -12.54 36.73 -8.20
N VAL A 12 -13.51 36.12 -7.52
CA VAL A 12 -13.55 36.05 -6.05
C VAL A 12 -13.45 34.62 -5.52
N GLY A 13 -13.98 33.64 -6.26
CA GLY A 13 -14.04 32.24 -5.83
C GLY A 13 -12.78 31.41 -6.12
N ASN A 14 -11.87 31.89 -6.97
CA ASN A 14 -10.68 31.14 -7.38
C ASN A 14 -9.52 31.35 -6.37
N PRO A 15 -8.91 30.29 -5.81
CA PRO A 15 -7.75 30.43 -4.93
C PRO A 15 -6.57 31.21 -5.57
N LEU A 16 -6.47 31.24 -6.90
CA LEU A 16 -5.48 32.04 -7.61
C LEU A 16 -5.73 33.55 -7.53
N SER A 17 -7.00 34.00 -7.46
CA SER A 17 -7.31 35.43 -7.38
C SER A 17 -6.98 36.01 -6.00
N ASN A 18 -7.18 35.23 -4.93
CA ASN A 18 -6.82 35.65 -3.58
C ASN A 18 -5.32 35.93 -3.42
N SER A 19 -4.47 35.14 -4.10
CA SER A 19 -3.01 35.33 -4.10
C SER A 19 -2.57 36.55 -4.92
N VAL A 20 -3.23 36.81 -6.06
CA VAL A 20 -2.95 37.99 -6.89
C VAL A 20 -3.42 39.27 -6.19
N ILE A 21 -4.60 39.25 -5.56
CA ILE A 21 -5.16 40.41 -4.82
C ILE A 21 -4.31 40.73 -3.60
N SER A 22 -3.84 39.73 -2.85
CA SER A 22 -2.96 39.95 -1.70
C SER A 22 -1.55 40.42 -2.08
N THR A 23 -1.04 39.99 -3.25
CA THR A 23 0.22 40.50 -3.81
C THR A 23 0.07 41.93 -4.34
N ALA A 24 -1.00 42.23 -5.08
CA ALA A 24 -1.29 43.57 -5.58
C ALA A 24 -1.56 44.56 -4.45
N ALA A 25 -2.32 44.16 -3.42
CA ALA A 25 -2.54 44.95 -2.21
C ALA A 25 -1.26 45.09 -1.37
N GLY A 26 -0.29 44.17 -1.49
CA GLY A 26 1.04 44.28 -0.89
C GLY A 26 1.93 45.30 -1.61
N ILE A 27 1.93 45.29 -2.95
CA ILE A 27 2.68 46.24 -3.78
C ILE A 27 2.09 47.66 -3.69
N ALA A 28 0.76 47.79 -3.64
CA ALA A 28 0.09 49.07 -3.41
C ALA A 28 0.38 49.64 -2.00
N ARG A 29 0.63 48.75 -1.02
CA ARG A 29 1.06 49.14 0.34
C ARG A 29 2.55 49.48 0.41
N SER A 30 3.41 48.80 -0.36
CA SER A 30 4.85 49.11 -0.40
C SER A 30 5.19 50.37 -1.20
N THR A 31 4.30 50.80 -2.09
CA THR A 31 4.42 52.05 -2.86
C THR A 31 3.82 53.27 -2.16
N GLY A 32 3.37 53.13 -0.91
CA GLY A 32 2.92 54.25 -0.06
C GLY A 32 1.57 54.87 -0.44
N LEU A 33 0.82 54.26 -1.37
CA LEU A 33 -0.47 54.79 -1.84
C LEU A 33 -1.64 54.52 -0.88
N ILE A 34 -1.46 53.64 0.13
CA ILE A 34 -2.50 53.31 1.12
C ILE A 34 -1.92 53.42 2.54
N SER A 35 -2.19 54.56 3.19
CA SER A 35 -1.88 54.80 4.60
C SER A 35 -2.82 54.01 5.50
N SER A 36 -2.28 53.28 6.48
CA SER A 36 -3.02 52.47 7.42
C SER A 36 -3.97 53.32 8.28
N LYS A 37 -5.26 52.98 8.28
CA LYS A 37 -6.17 53.37 9.35
C LYS A 37 -6.74 52.10 9.98
N THR A 38 -6.27 51.85 11.19
CA THR A 38 -6.59 50.72 12.06
C THR A 38 -8.09 50.65 12.36
N THR A 39 -8.69 49.47 12.24
CA THR A 39 -9.97 49.12 12.88
C THR A 39 -9.72 48.01 13.90
N PRO A 40 -10.16 48.15 15.17
CA PRO A 40 -9.98 47.12 16.19
C PRO A 40 -11.07 46.06 16.01
N GLY A 41 -10.77 45.04 15.21
CA GLY A 41 -11.69 43.93 14.95
C GLY A 41 -10.95 42.62 15.11
N SER A 42 -11.05 42.03 16.31
CA SER A 42 -10.74 40.63 16.64
C SER A 42 -9.68 39.97 15.75
N SER A 43 -8.41 40.13 16.11
CA SER A 43 -7.37 39.18 15.69
C SER A 43 -7.67 37.83 16.34
N ARG A 44 -8.64 37.08 15.80
CA ARG A 44 -8.51 35.63 15.78
C ARG A 44 -7.24 35.39 15.00
N SER A 45 -6.15 35.16 15.73
CA SER A 45 -5.05 34.35 15.24
C SER A 45 -5.71 33.12 14.63
N VAL A 46 -5.88 33.13 13.31
CA VAL A 46 -6.03 31.90 12.55
C VAL A 46 -4.66 31.28 12.71
N THR A 47 -4.49 30.60 13.84
CA THR A 47 -3.47 29.61 14.03
C THR A 47 -3.77 28.63 12.92
N THR A 48 -3.13 28.83 11.77
CA THR A 48 -2.81 27.78 10.83
C THR A 48 -1.95 26.81 11.62
N LYS A 49 -2.62 26.01 12.47
CA LYS A 49 -2.09 24.75 12.96
C LYS A 49 -1.75 24.05 11.66
N ASN A 50 -0.46 24.00 11.36
CA ASN A 50 0.08 23.13 10.33
C ASN A 50 -0.44 21.73 10.65
N MET A 51 -1.59 21.36 10.10
CA MET A 51 -2.22 20.05 10.28
C MET A 51 -1.56 19.00 9.38
N ALA A 52 -0.31 19.24 8.99
CA ALA A 52 0.56 18.23 8.43
C ALA A 52 1.37 17.54 9.56
N ASN A 53 0.68 17.14 10.64
CA ASN A 53 1.23 16.08 11.48
C ASN A 53 1.03 14.78 10.70
N SER A 54 1.88 14.52 9.71
CA SER A 54 1.92 13.22 9.04
C SER A 54 2.24 12.19 10.11
N LEU A 55 1.23 11.44 10.55
CA LEU A 55 1.47 10.30 11.40
C LEU A 55 2.44 9.38 10.66
N PRO A 56 3.57 8.99 11.27
CA PRO A 56 4.50 8.13 10.59
C PRO A 56 3.82 6.82 10.21
N LEU A 57 4.12 6.26 9.03
CA LEU A 57 3.42 5.09 8.47
C LEU A 57 3.39 3.89 9.44
N TRP A 58 4.45 3.72 10.25
CA TRP A 58 4.50 2.65 11.25
C TRP A 58 3.52 2.87 12.42
N LYS A 59 3.11 4.11 12.73
CA LYS A 59 2.03 4.39 13.69
C LYS A 59 0.65 4.12 13.11
N LEU A 60 0.47 4.30 11.79
CA LEU A 60 -0.77 3.91 11.10
C LEU A 60 -0.96 2.40 11.06
N ALA A 61 0.14 1.62 11.10
CA ALA A 61 0.05 0.17 11.14
C ALA A 61 -0.64 -0.38 12.41
N GLY A 62 -0.71 0.43 13.47
CA GLY A 62 -1.49 0.16 14.67
C GLY A 62 -1.17 -1.20 15.31
N ASN A 63 -2.20 -1.86 15.84
CA ASN A 63 -2.08 -3.18 16.48
C ASN A 63 -1.61 -4.26 15.49
N ASN A 64 -1.77 -4.08 14.18
CA ASN A 64 -1.53 -5.11 13.15
C ASN A 64 -0.06 -5.31 12.75
N LEU A 65 0.90 -4.76 13.50
CA LEU A 65 2.33 -4.81 13.19
C LEU A 65 2.88 -6.25 13.11
N TYR A 66 2.27 -7.20 13.83
CA TYR A 66 2.65 -8.61 13.76
C TYR A 66 2.51 -9.18 12.34
N PHE A 67 1.52 -8.76 11.55
CA PHE A 67 1.38 -9.20 10.16
C PHE A 67 2.51 -8.68 9.27
N VAL A 68 2.98 -7.45 9.51
CA VAL A 68 4.12 -6.88 8.79
C VAL A 68 5.42 -7.65 9.11
N ARG A 69 5.61 -8.07 10.37
CA ARG A 69 6.74 -8.92 10.77
C ARG A 69 6.68 -10.29 10.07
N LEU A 70 5.51 -10.91 10.03
CA LEU A 70 5.29 -12.18 9.32
C LEU A 70 5.52 -12.03 7.82
N ALA A 71 5.11 -10.91 7.23
CA ALA A 71 5.38 -10.58 5.83
C ALA A 71 6.88 -10.43 5.56
N GLY A 72 7.61 -9.78 6.46
CA GLY A 72 9.07 -9.67 6.39
C GLY A 72 9.76 -11.03 6.45
N LEU A 73 9.34 -11.91 7.38
CA LEU A 73 9.86 -13.27 7.48
C LEU A 73 9.56 -14.11 6.23
N SER A 74 8.32 -14.03 5.73
CA SER A 74 7.90 -14.72 4.52
C SER A 74 8.63 -14.20 3.28
N GLY A 75 8.77 -12.88 3.13
CA GLY A 75 9.55 -12.29 2.05
C GLY A 75 11.03 -12.70 2.10
N ALA A 76 11.64 -12.71 3.28
CA ALA A 76 13.02 -13.17 3.45
C ALA A 76 13.19 -14.65 3.06
N THR A 77 12.26 -15.52 3.45
CA THR A 77 12.29 -16.93 3.05
C THR A 77 12.06 -17.12 1.55
N ALA A 78 11.20 -16.31 0.92
CA ALA A 78 11.03 -16.29 -0.52
C ALA A 78 12.32 -15.86 -1.26
N VAL A 79 13.06 -14.86 -0.76
CA VAL A 79 14.36 -14.46 -1.32
C VAL A 79 15.38 -15.59 -1.20
N ILE A 80 15.51 -16.20 -0.01
CA ILE A 80 16.45 -17.31 0.22
C ILE A 80 16.13 -18.47 -0.72
N LEU A 81 14.86 -18.88 -0.79
CA LEU A 81 14.44 -19.96 -1.67
C LEU A 81 14.68 -19.60 -3.13
N GLY A 82 14.31 -18.40 -3.58
CA GLY A 82 14.53 -17.93 -4.94
C GLY A 82 16.01 -17.92 -5.35
N ALA A 83 16.89 -17.42 -4.49
CA ALA A 83 18.34 -17.42 -4.73
C ALA A 83 18.90 -18.85 -4.77
N TYR A 84 18.42 -19.73 -3.89
CA TYR A 84 18.85 -21.13 -3.87
C TYR A 84 18.34 -21.92 -5.09
N GLY A 85 17.08 -21.76 -5.45
CA GLY A 85 16.46 -22.47 -6.56
C GLY A 85 17.02 -22.06 -7.92
N SER A 86 17.48 -20.82 -8.10
CA SER A 86 18.11 -20.40 -9.36
C SER A 86 19.46 -21.07 -9.62
N HIS A 87 20.19 -21.47 -8.58
CA HIS A 87 21.50 -22.12 -8.68
C HIS A 87 21.42 -23.65 -8.55
N ARG A 88 20.28 -24.19 -8.14
CA ARG A 88 20.10 -25.63 -7.92
C ARG A 88 19.85 -26.37 -9.24
N LYS A 89 20.42 -27.58 -9.35
CA LYS A 89 20.06 -28.54 -10.39
C LYS A 89 18.81 -29.31 -9.96
N TYR A 90 17.82 -29.37 -10.86
CA TYR A 90 16.57 -30.08 -10.63
C TYR A 90 16.69 -31.54 -11.09
N PRO A 91 15.96 -32.48 -10.46
CA PRO A 91 15.99 -33.91 -10.84
C PRO A 91 15.46 -34.22 -12.24
N ASP A 92 14.80 -33.26 -12.89
CA ASP A 92 14.13 -33.44 -14.18
C ASP A 92 14.90 -32.74 -15.31
N ASP A 93 15.22 -33.50 -16.36
CA ASP A 93 15.89 -33.02 -17.56
C ASP A 93 14.98 -32.12 -18.43
N LYS A 94 13.65 -32.24 -18.29
CA LYS A 94 12.68 -31.49 -19.11
C LYS A 94 12.36 -30.10 -18.56
N GLY A 95 12.84 -29.75 -17.36
CA GLY A 95 12.63 -28.45 -16.73
C GLY A 95 11.23 -28.24 -16.14
N GLU A 96 10.38 -29.27 -16.05
CA GLU A 96 9.03 -29.17 -15.46
C GLU A 96 9.13 -28.76 -13.99
N LEU A 97 10.02 -29.41 -13.23
CA LEU A 97 10.23 -29.14 -11.81
C LEU A 97 10.75 -27.73 -11.54
N ARG A 98 11.58 -27.20 -12.45
CA ARG A 98 12.03 -25.80 -12.40
C ARG A 98 10.86 -24.84 -12.59
N GLY A 99 9.97 -25.12 -13.55
CA GLY A 99 8.76 -24.33 -13.75
C GLY A 99 7.85 -24.34 -12.51
N VAL A 100 7.66 -25.50 -11.88
CA VAL A 100 6.90 -25.61 -10.61
C VAL A 100 7.52 -24.77 -9.50
N PHE A 101 8.85 -24.81 -9.35
CA PHE A 101 9.57 -23.99 -8.39
C PHE A 101 9.35 -22.49 -8.64
N GLU A 102 9.48 -22.06 -9.89
CA GLU A 102 9.35 -20.64 -10.25
C GLU A 102 7.93 -20.12 -10.01
N VAL A 103 6.91 -20.93 -10.31
CA VAL A 103 5.52 -20.62 -9.95
C VAL A 103 5.35 -20.53 -8.43
N ALA A 104 5.88 -21.50 -7.67
CA ALA A 104 5.81 -21.49 -6.22
C ALA A 104 6.46 -20.23 -5.61
N ASN A 105 7.64 -19.86 -6.11
CA ASN A 105 8.38 -18.70 -5.64
C ASN A 105 7.68 -17.38 -5.98
N ARG A 106 7.14 -17.27 -7.19
CA ARG A 106 6.36 -16.10 -7.60
C ARG A 106 5.12 -15.93 -6.74
N PHE A 107 4.38 -17.01 -6.47
CA PHE A 107 3.24 -16.98 -5.57
C PHE A 107 3.67 -16.64 -4.13
N HIS A 108 4.76 -17.20 -3.62
CA HIS A 108 5.28 -16.88 -2.30
C HIS A 108 5.49 -15.36 -2.18
N PHE A 109 6.25 -14.75 -3.10
CA PHE A 109 6.51 -13.31 -3.10
C PHE A 109 5.25 -12.44 -3.16
N PHE A 110 4.35 -12.70 -4.11
CA PHE A 110 3.16 -11.87 -4.26
C PHE A 110 2.28 -11.88 -3.01
N HIS A 111 2.15 -13.03 -2.35
CA HIS A 111 1.35 -13.14 -1.14
C HIS A 111 2.09 -12.64 0.11
N SER A 112 3.43 -12.66 0.15
CA SER A 112 4.21 -11.94 1.17
C SER A 112 4.01 -10.42 1.07
N LEU A 113 4.03 -9.87 -0.15
CA LEU A 113 3.76 -8.45 -0.38
C LEU A 113 2.32 -8.07 -0.02
N ALA A 114 1.35 -8.93 -0.37
CA ALA A 114 -0.03 -8.75 0.07
C ALA A 114 -0.12 -8.77 1.61
N LEU A 115 0.62 -9.67 2.28
CA LEU A 115 0.67 -9.72 3.74
C LEU A 115 1.29 -8.46 4.36
N ALA A 116 2.26 -7.82 3.69
CA ALA A 116 2.83 -6.54 4.11
C ALA A 116 1.81 -5.40 4.03
N ALA A 117 0.85 -5.49 3.10
CA ALA A 117 -0.25 -4.54 2.95
C ALA A 117 -1.41 -4.75 3.93
N MET A 118 -1.36 -5.76 4.82
CA MET A 118 -2.43 -6.04 5.79
C MET A 118 -2.86 -4.86 6.66
N PRO A 119 -1.99 -3.91 7.06
CA PRO A 119 -2.46 -2.75 7.83
C PRO A 119 -3.44 -1.85 7.07
N LEU A 120 -3.52 -1.97 5.74
CA LEU A 120 -4.47 -1.23 4.90
C LEU A 120 -5.83 -1.94 4.76
N VAL A 121 -5.93 -3.20 5.19
CA VAL A 121 -7.13 -4.02 5.04
C VAL A 121 -8.09 -3.75 6.20
N ARG A 122 -9.40 -3.69 5.92
CA ARG A 122 -10.44 -3.44 6.93
C ARG A 122 -10.57 -4.57 7.95
N ARG A 123 -10.43 -5.83 7.52
CA ARG A 123 -10.58 -7.05 8.34
C ARG A 123 -9.34 -7.96 8.32
N PRO A 124 -8.18 -7.49 8.78
CA PRO A 124 -6.92 -8.23 8.66
C PRO A 124 -6.91 -9.52 9.49
N ALA A 125 -7.71 -9.60 10.55
CA ALA A 125 -7.86 -10.81 11.37
C ALA A 125 -8.44 -12.02 10.61
N VAL A 126 -9.17 -11.80 9.51
CA VAL A 126 -9.69 -12.87 8.65
C VAL A 126 -8.79 -13.06 7.44
N THR A 127 -8.41 -11.96 6.78
CA THR A 127 -7.61 -12.01 5.56
C THR A 127 -6.22 -12.58 5.77
N ALA A 128 -5.52 -12.18 6.83
CA ALA A 128 -4.13 -12.58 7.03
C ALA A 128 -3.96 -14.08 7.34
N PRO A 129 -4.76 -14.73 8.21
CA PRO A 129 -4.69 -16.18 8.38
C PRO A 129 -4.99 -16.96 7.11
N LEU A 130 -5.98 -16.55 6.32
CA LEU A 130 -6.28 -17.18 5.03
C LEU A 130 -5.11 -17.03 4.05
N MET A 131 -4.46 -15.86 4.05
CA MET A 131 -3.28 -15.58 3.23
C MET A 131 -2.10 -16.47 3.63
N ILE A 132 -1.78 -16.55 4.92
CA ILE A 132 -0.68 -17.38 5.44
C ILE A 132 -0.95 -18.86 5.19
N LEU A 133 -2.15 -19.35 5.52
CA LEU A 133 -2.52 -20.75 5.35
C LEU A 133 -2.51 -21.15 3.87
N GLY A 134 -3.10 -20.32 3.01
CA GLY A 134 -3.09 -20.54 1.56
C GLY A 134 -1.68 -20.56 1.00
N MET A 135 -0.80 -19.67 1.46
CA MET A 135 0.60 -19.62 1.04
C MET A 135 1.36 -20.87 1.46
N VAL A 136 1.20 -21.35 2.70
CA VAL A 136 1.84 -22.58 3.17
C VAL A 136 1.33 -23.79 2.40
N LEU A 137 0.01 -23.95 2.28
CA LEU A 137 -0.61 -25.10 1.60
C LEU A 137 -0.34 -25.12 0.09
N PHE A 138 -0.15 -23.96 -0.55
CA PHE A 138 0.19 -23.87 -1.96
C PHE A 138 1.70 -23.98 -2.20
N CYS A 139 2.49 -23.13 -1.55
CA CYS A 139 3.91 -22.98 -1.86
C CYS A 139 4.75 -24.12 -1.29
N ALA A 140 4.49 -24.59 -0.06
CA ALA A 140 5.34 -25.62 0.56
C ALA A 140 5.30 -26.96 -0.19
N PRO A 141 4.13 -27.50 -0.59
CA PRO A 141 4.08 -28.70 -1.43
C PRO A 141 4.72 -28.52 -2.81
N CYS A 142 4.57 -27.34 -3.42
CA CYS A 142 5.19 -27.05 -4.71
C CYS A 142 6.72 -26.97 -4.61
N TYR A 143 7.28 -26.37 -3.56
CA TYR A 143 8.72 -26.39 -3.29
C TYR A 143 9.22 -27.81 -3.03
N TYR A 144 8.50 -28.58 -2.21
CA TYR A 144 8.83 -29.98 -1.96
C TYR A 144 8.89 -30.77 -3.26
N ARG A 145 7.82 -30.71 -4.06
CA ARG A 145 7.74 -31.38 -5.37
C ARG A 145 8.86 -30.94 -6.29
N ALA A 146 9.20 -29.65 -6.31
CA ALA A 146 10.28 -29.17 -7.15
C ALA A 146 11.65 -29.72 -6.74
N PHE A 147 11.91 -29.91 -5.44
CA PHE A 147 13.21 -30.39 -4.97
C PHE A 147 13.34 -31.92 -4.97
N THR A 148 12.26 -32.66 -4.72
CA THR A 148 12.27 -34.13 -4.61
C THR A 148 11.74 -34.83 -5.85
N GLY A 149 10.96 -34.14 -6.69
CA GLY A 149 10.20 -34.75 -7.79
C GLY A 149 8.96 -35.51 -7.35
N ASP A 150 8.75 -35.69 -6.04
CA ASP A 150 7.65 -36.47 -5.47
C ASP A 150 6.34 -35.66 -5.47
N ARG A 151 5.26 -36.32 -5.92
CA ARG A 151 3.92 -35.74 -6.09
C ARG A 151 2.99 -36.02 -4.90
N SER A 152 3.44 -36.69 -3.84
CA SER A 152 2.62 -37.11 -2.70
C SER A 152 1.76 -35.98 -2.10
N PHE A 153 2.31 -34.76 -1.99
CA PHE A 153 1.63 -33.61 -1.41
C PHE A 153 0.87 -32.72 -2.42
N SER A 154 0.76 -33.13 -3.69
CA SER A 154 0.18 -32.29 -4.75
C SER A 154 -1.31 -31.97 -4.51
N ARG A 155 -2.02 -32.78 -3.72
CA ARG A 155 -3.42 -32.53 -3.36
C ARG A 155 -3.62 -31.32 -2.43
N LEU A 156 -2.58 -30.88 -1.73
CA LEU A 156 -2.66 -29.71 -0.84
C LEU A 156 -2.63 -28.38 -1.61
N ALA A 157 -1.94 -28.35 -2.77
CA ALA A 157 -1.83 -27.15 -3.59
C ALA A 157 -3.19 -26.56 -4.02
N PRO A 158 -4.16 -27.32 -4.57
CA PRO A 158 -5.45 -26.74 -4.94
C PRO A 158 -6.23 -26.20 -3.73
N ILE A 159 -6.12 -26.84 -2.57
CA ILE A 159 -6.74 -26.35 -1.32
C ILE A 159 -6.12 -25.00 -0.93
N GLY A 160 -4.78 -24.91 -0.98
CA GLY A 160 -4.08 -23.65 -0.74
C GLY A 160 -4.46 -22.55 -1.73
N GLY A 161 -4.62 -22.89 -3.01
CA GLY A 161 -5.10 -21.97 -4.04
C GLY A 161 -6.49 -21.41 -3.73
N CYS A 162 -7.42 -22.25 -3.31
CA CYS A 162 -8.76 -21.81 -2.86
C CYS A 162 -8.66 -20.87 -1.65
N CYS A 163 -7.81 -21.17 -0.66
CA CYS A 163 -7.58 -20.28 0.48
C CYS A 163 -7.03 -18.91 0.04
N LEU A 164 -6.10 -18.87 -0.92
CA LEU A 164 -5.55 -17.63 -1.45
C LEU A 164 -6.61 -16.80 -2.19
N ILE A 165 -7.44 -17.44 -3.02
CA ILE A 165 -8.57 -16.77 -3.70
C ILE A 165 -9.52 -16.15 -2.67
N LEU A 166 -9.89 -16.90 -1.64
CA LEU A 166 -10.73 -16.39 -0.55
C LEU A 166 -10.03 -15.26 0.22
N ALA A 167 -8.72 -15.34 0.46
CA ALA A 167 -7.97 -14.28 1.11
C ALA A 167 -8.10 -12.96 0.32
N TRP A 168 -7.85 -12.99 -0.99
CA TRP A 168 -8.03 -11.82 -1.85
C TRP A 168 -9.47 -11.31 -1.88
N ALA A 169 -10.46 -12.21 -1.92
CA ALA A 169 -11.87 -11.83 -1.86
C ALA A 169 -12.23 -11.12 -0.55
N THR A 170 -11.69 -11.58 0.59
CA THR A 170 -11.96 -10.93 1.90
C THR A 170 -11.38 -9.51 2.01
N MET A 171 -10.40 -9.13 1.17
CA MET A 171 -9.91 -7.74 1.14
C MET A 171 -10.96 -6.76 0.61
N MET A 172 -12.01 -7.23 -0.07
CA MET A 172 -13.11 -6.40 -0.57
C MET A 172 -14.11 -6.00 0.53
N LEU A 173 -14.04 -6.62 1.72
CA LEU A 173 -14.96 -6.42 2.84
C LEU A 173 -14.53 -5.27 3.76
#